data_AF-A0A969T1C2-F1
#
_entry.id   AF-A0A969T1C2-F1
#
_cell.length_a   1.000
_cell.length_b   1.000
_cell.length_c   1.000
_cell.angle_alpha   90.00
_cell.angle_beta   90.00
_cell.angle_gamma   90.00
#
_symmetry.space_group_name_H-M   'P 1'
#
loop_
_entity.id
_entity.type
_entity.pdbx_description
1 polymer ?
#
loop_
_entity_poly.entity_id
_entity_poly.type
_entity_poly.pdbx_seq_one_letter_code
_entity_poly.pdbx_strand_id
1 'polypeptide(L)'
;MANRLADCQSLYLRKHADNPIDWWPWCPEALEKAEAENKPVFLSIGYSSCHWCTVMEGEAFSNGPIAAFMNEHFVPIKVDREERPDLDSIYMQALQLMSGQGGL
;
A
#
# COMPACT_ATOMS: atom_id res chain seq x y z
N MET A 1 2.76 -17.58 0.14
CA MET A 1 3.99 -17.08 -0.52
C MET A 1 4.21 -15.71 0.06
N ALA A 2 5.37 -15.45 0.64
CA ALA A 2 5.68 -14.15 1.20
C ALA A 2 6.06 -13.18 0.06
N ASN A 3 5.43 -12.01 0.02
CA ASN A 3 5.77 -10.93 -0.92
C ASN A 3 7.01 -10.14 -0.44
N ARG A 4 7.36 -9.08 -1.16
CA ARG A 4 8.58 -8.27 -0.92
C ARG A 4 8.59 -7.56 0.44
N LEU A 5 7.46 -7.49 1.14
CA LEU A 5 7.40 -6.92 2.48
C LEU A 5 8.03 -7.81 3.55
N ALA A 6 8.30 -9.08 3.25
CA ALA A 6 8.94 -10.01 4.19
C ALA A 6 10.32 -9.54 4.66
N ASP A 7 11.04 -8.82 3.79
CA ASP A 7 12.40 -8.32 4.04
C ASP A 7 12.43 -6.90 4.64
N CYS A 8 11.27 -6.29 4.90
CA CYS A 8 11.18 -4.96 5.49
C CYS A 8 11.47 -4.96 6.99
N GLN A 9 12.09 -3.89 7.50
CA GLN A 9 12.36 -3.76 8.93
C GLN A 9 11.07 -3.56 9.75
N SER A 10 10.16 -2.72 9.25
CA SER A 10 8.83 -2.50 9.82
C SER A 10 8.11 -3.81 10.12
N LEU A 11 7.69 -3.97 11.38
CA LEU A 11 6.82 -5.05 11.82
C LEU A 11 5.41 -4.94 11.20
N TYR A 12 4.95 -3.72 10.92
CA TYR A 12 3.67 -3.47 10.25
C TYR A 12 3.70 -4.01 8.82
N LEU A 13 4.73 -3.67 8.04
CA LEU A 13 4.86 -4.16 6.66
C LEU A 13 4.99 -5.68 6.60
N ARG A 14 5.81 -6.27 7.48
CA ARG A 14 5.98 -7.73 7.54
C ARG A 14 4.69 -8.47 7.87
N LYS A 15 3.78 -7.88 8.64
CA LYS A 15 2.46 -8.47 8.92
C LYS A 15 1.64 -8.71 7.65
N HIS A 16 1.87 -7.91 6.60
CA HIS A 16 1.21 -8.02 5.30
C HIS A 16 2.01 -8.84 4.27
N ALA A 17 3.12 -9.48 4.69
CA ALA A 17 3.98 -10.23 3.79
C ALA A 17 3.27 -11.45 3.18
N ASP A 18 2.36 -12.08 3.91
CA ASP A 18 1.64 -13.27 3.42
C ASP A 18 0.38 -12.94 2.60
N ASN A 19 0.09 -11.65 2.37
CA ASN A 19 -1.07 -11.25 1.59
C ASN A 19 -0.89 -11.63 0.11
N PRO A 20 -1.97 -12.08 -0.56
CA PRO A 20 -1.93 -12.50 -1.98
C PRO A 20 -1.71 -11.34 -2.96
N ILE A 21 -1.87 -10.09 -2.50
CA ILE A 21 -1.46 -8.91 -3.26
C ILE A 21 0.07 -8.79 -3.24
N ASP A 22 0.66 -8.54 -4.40
CA ASP A 22 2.10 -8.40 -4.58
C ASP A 22 2.58 -7.02 -4.12
N TRP A 23 2.55 -6.81 -2.81
CA TRP A 23 2.91 -5.54 -2.20
C TRP A 23 4.40 -5.22 -2.37
N TRP A 24 4.66 -3.98 -2.78
CA TRP A 24 5.97 -3.37 -2.78
C TRP A 24 6.14 -2.45 -1.57
N PRO A 25 7.34 -2.39 -0.96
CA PRO A 25 7.68 -1.26 -0.10
C PRO A 25 7.81 0.01 -0.94
N TRP A 26 7.82 1.16 -0.29
CA TRP A 26 8.17 2.42 -0.96
C TRP A 26 9.65 2.41 -1.35
N CYS A 27 9.94 2.12 -2.62
CA CYS A 27 11.29 2.14 -3.16
C CYS A 27 11.31 2.61 -4.63
N PRO A 28 12.45 3.11 -5.14
CA PRO A 28 12.57 3.54 -6.54
C PRO A 28 12.15 2.47 -7.54
N GLU A 29 12.47 1.20 -7.29
CA GLU A 29 12.16 0.07 -8.17
C GLU A 29 10.64 -0.14 -8.35
N ALA A 30 9.85 0.16 -7.30
CA ALA A 30 8.39 0.08 -7.39
C ALA A 30 7.82 1.19 -8.30
N LEU A 31 8.40 2.39 -8.25
CA LEU A 31 8.00 3.51 -9.10
C LEU A 31 8.44 3.30 -10.55
N GLU A 32 9.67 2.83 -10.76
CA GLU A 32 10.18 2.45 -12.09
C GLU A 32 9.33 1.35 -12.73
N LYS A 33 8.88 0.37 -11.95
CA LYS A 33 7.96 -0.68 -12.43
C LYS A 33 6.62 -0.08 -12.87
N ALA A 34 6.06 0.85 -12.10
CA ALA A 34 4.80 1.50 -12.45
C ALA A 34 4.92 2.30 -13.77
N GLU A 35 6.03 2.99 -13.97
CA GLU A 35 6.33 3.70 -15.21
C GLU A 35 6.56 2.73 -16.39
N ALA A 36 7.40 1.71 -16.20
CA ALA A 36 7.73 0.73 -17.24
C ALA A 36 6.52 -0.10 -17.68
N GLU A 37 5.65 -0.47 -16.75
CA GLU A 37 4.41 -1.20 -17.05
C GLU A 37 3.25 -0.28 -17.43
N ASN A 38 3.43 1.04 -17.37
CA ASN A 38 2.38 2.06 -17.55
C ASN A 38 1.12 1.75 -16.72
N LYS A 39 1.33 1.37 -15.46
CA LYS A 39 0.28 1.01 -14.51
C LYS A 39 0.17 2.05 -13.40
N PRO A 40 -1.05 2.40 -12.98
CA PRO A 40 -1.23 3.27 -11.82
C PRO A 40 -0.69 2.63 -10.53
N VAL A 41 -0.11 3.46 -9.67
CA VAL A 41 0.32 3.05 -8.33
C VAL A 41 -0.89 3.02 -7.41
N PHE A 42 -1.12 1.88 -6.76
CA PHE A 42 -2.07 1.79 -5.65
C PHE A 42 -1.30 1.99 -4.34
N LEU A 43 -1.35 3.21 -3.81
CA LEU A 43 -0.63 3.58 -2.59
C LEU A 43 -1.51 3.34 -1.35
N SER A 44 -1.07 2.43 -0.48
CA SER A 44 -1.69 2.16 0.82
C SER A 44 -0.75 2.61 1.95
N ILE A 45 -1.03 3.76 2.54
CA ILE A 45 -0.34 4.25 3.74
C ILE A 45 -1.18 3.81 4.94
N GLY A 46 -0.56 3.15 5.91
CA GLY A 46 -1.25 2.69 7.11
C GLY A 46 -0.38 2.72 8.35
N TYR A 47 -1.04 2.47 9.48
CA TYR A 47 -0.44 2.33 10.80
C TYR A 47 -1.19 1.22 11.55
N SER A 48 -0.54 0.64 12.57
CA SER A 48 -0.97 -0.58 13.27
C SER A 48 -2.36 -0.55 13.91
N SER A 49 -2.96 0.63 14.11
CA SER A 49 -4.26 0.83 14.78
C SER A 49 -5.39 1.37 13.88
N CYS A 50 -5.27 1.28 12.56
CA CYS A 50 -6.36 1.67 11.65
C CYS A 50 -7.46 0.59 11.56
N HIS A 51 -8.65 0.92 12.06
CA HIS A 51 -9.83 0.04 12.08
C HIS A 51 -10.23 -0.47 10.68
N TRP A 52 -10.08 0.35 9.65
CA TRP A 52 -10.45 0.01 8.26
C TRP A 52 -9.42 -0.85 7.52
N CYS A 53 -8.16 -0.88 7.98
CA CYS A 53 -7.17 -1.80 7.44
C CYS A 53 -7.56 -3.26 7.75
N THR A 54 -8.12 -3.53 8.93
CA THR A 54 -8.56 -4.88 9.33
C THR A 54 -9.77 -5.35 8.52
N VAL A 55 -10.72 -4.45 8.20
CA VAL A 55 -11.91 -4.77 7.39
C VAL A 55 -11.52 -5.03 5.93
N MET A 56 -10.66 -4.19 5.34
CA MET A 56 -10.15 -4.41 3.98
C MET A 56 -9.28 -5.67 3.87
N GLU A 57 -8.51 -5.99 4.91
CA GLU A 57 -7.67 -7.19 4.95
C GLU A 57 -8.51 -8.48 5.00
N GLY A 58 -9.61 -8.48 5.75
CA GLY A 58 -10.55 -9.60 5.84
C GLY A 58 -11.41 -9.81 4.59
N GLU A 59 -11.88 -8.73 3.94
CA GLU A 59 -12.86 -8.85 2.84
C GLU A 59 -12.25 -8.72 1.43
N ALA A 60 -11.19 -7.92 1.25
CA ALA A 60 -10.68 -7.55 -0.07
C ALA A 60 -9.26 -8.07 -0.34
N PHE A 61 -8.33 -7.91 0.60
CA PHE A 61 -6.92 -8.23 0.35
C PHE A 61 -6.56 -9.70 0.50
N SER A 62 -7.41 -10.50 1.14
CA SER A 62 -7.24 -11.97 1.24
C SER A 62 -8.00 -12.74 0.15
N ASN A 63 -8.78 -12.05 -0.67
CA ASN A 63 -9.61 -12.64 -1.71
C ASN A 63 -8.80 -12.81 -3.01
N GLY A 64 -8.52 -14.06 -3.41
CA GLY A 64 -7.67 -14.38 -4.57
C GLY A 64 -8.06 -13.66 -5.87
N PRO A 65 -9.33 -13.66 -6.29
CA PRO A 65 -9.81 -12.87 -7.43
C PRO A 65 -9.50 -11.36 -7.36
N ILE A 66 -9.70 -10.74 -6.19
CA ILE A 66 -9.44 -9.30 -6.00
C ILE A 66 -7.93 -9.05 -6.04
N ALA A 67 -7.14 -9.90 -5.38
CA ALA A 67 -5.69 -9.80 -5.41
C ALA A 67 -5.13 -9.97 -6.83
N ALA A 68 -5.68 -10.89 -7.62
CA ALA A 68 -5.31 -11.06 -9.03
C ALA A 68 -5.60 -9.80 -9.85
N PHE A 69 -6.80 -9.23 -9.71
CA PHE A 69 -7.16 -7.97 -10.36
C PHE A 69 -6.22 -6.82 -9.95
N MET A 70 -5.93 -6.69 -8.66
CA MET A 70 -5.02 -5.67 -8.13
C MET A 70 -3.61 -5.82 -8.71
N ASN A 71 -3.08 -7.05 -8.74
CA ASN A 71 -1.75 -7.35 -9.25
C ASN A 71 -1.66 -7.17 -10.78
N GLU A 72 -2.78 -7.37 -11.49
CA GLU A 72 -2.84 -7.19 -12.94
C GLU A 72 -2.87 -5.70 -13.33
N HIS A 73 -3.67 -4.89 -12.62
CA HIS A 73 -3.96 -3.52 -13.04
C HIS A 73 -3.16 -2.43 -12.33
N PHE A 74 -2.57 -2.73 -11.17
CA PHE A 74 -1.87 -1.74 -10.36
C PHE A 74 -0.46 -2.19 -10.00
N VAL A 75 0.35 -1.22 -9.57
CA VAL A 75 1.53 -1.50 -8.75
C VAL A 75 1.17 -1.21 -7.29
N PRO A 76 0.89 -2.24 -6.47
CA PRO A 76 0.48 -2.04 -5.09
C PRO A 76 1.70 -1.68 -4.24
N ILE A 77 1.69 -0.50 -3.63
CA ILE A 77 2.76 -0.02 -2.73
C ILE A 77 2.18 0.17 -1.33
N LYS A 78 2.85 -0.42 -0.34
CA LYS A 78 2.48 -0.28 1.07
C LYS A 78 3.54 0.52 1.82
N VAL A 79 3.08 1.48 2.62
CA VAL A 79 3.94 2.39 3.38
C VAL A 79 3.55 2.35 4.85
N ASP A 80 4.55 2.21 5.69
CA ASP A 80 4.41 2.40 7.12
C ASP A 80 4.56 3.89 7.45
N ARG A 81 3.50 4.47 8.00
CA ARG A 81 3.48 5.87 8.44
C ARG A 81 4.50 6.15 9.54
N GLU A 82 4.81 5.17 10.40
CA GLU A 82 5.78 5.37 11.49
C GLU A 82 7.22 5.48 10.96
N GLU A 83 7.55 4.77 9.88
CA GLU A 83 8.86 4.88 9.22
C GLU A 83 8.94 6.09 8.27
N ARG A 84 7.82 6.49 7.66
CA ARG A 84 7.75 7.56 6.65
C ARG A 84 6.62 8.56 6.91
N PRO A 85 6.69 9.35 8.00
CA PRO A 85 5.70 10.39 8.31
C PRO A 85 5.73 11.54 7.29
N ASP A 86 6.84 11.68 6.56
CA ASP A 86 7.02 12.62 5.45
C ASP A 86 6.06 12.32 4.29
N LEU A 87 5.94 11.06 3.89
CA LEU A 87 5.05 10.64 2.80
C LEU A 87 3.59 10.82 3.17
N ASP A 88 3.21 10.43 4.38
CA ASP A 88 1.86 10.64 4.91
C ASP A 88 1.46 12.12 4.83
N SER A 89 2.35 13.03 5.27
CA SER A 89 2.10 14.46 5.25
C SER A 89 1.92 15.02 3.83
N ILE A 90 2.70 14.55 2.85
CA ILE A 90 2.62 14.98 1.45
C ILE A 90 1.31 14.50 0.81
N TYR A 91 0.98 13.22 0.98
CA TYR A 91 -0.22 12.64 0.37
C TYR A 91 -1.51 13.13 1.05
N MET A 92 -1.49 13.41 2.35
CA MET A 92 -2.60 14.08 3.04
C MET A 92 -2.82 15.50 2.54
N GLN A 93 -1.75 16.26 2.30
CA GLN A 93 -1.85 17.59 1.68
C GLN A 93 -2.40 17.51 0.26
N ALA A 94 -1.93 16.55 -0.55
CA ALA A 94 -2.46 16.32 -1.89
C ALA A 94 -3.96 15.98 -1.85
N LEU A 95 -4.39 15.10 -0.93
CA LEU A 95 -5.80 14.77 -0.74
C LEU A 95 -6.64 15.98 -0.32
N GLN A 96 -6.12 16.82 0.59
CA GLN A 96 -6.79 18.08 0.98
C GLN A 96 -6.95 19.03 -0.20
N LEU A 97 -5.91 19.19 -1.03
CA LEU A 97 -5.92 20.07 -2.19
C LEU A 97 -6.83 19.54 -3.31
N MET A 98 -6.90 18.22 -3.50
CA MET A 98 -7.72 17.60 -4.55
C MET A 98 -9.19 17.44 -4.16
N SER A 99 -9.48 17.21 -2.87
CA SER A 99 -10.80 16.77 -2.41
C SER A 99 -11.52 17.80 -1.52
N GLY A 100 -10.82 18.84 -1.05
CA GLY A 100 -11.34 19.83 -0.08
C GLY A 100 -11.59 19.28 1.34
N GLN A 101 -11.43 17.97 1.54
CA GLN A 101 -11.46 17.29 2.84
C GLN A 101 -10.24 16.37 2.94
N GLY A 102 -9.31 16.71 3.82
CA GLY A 102 -8.43 15.72 4.44
C GLY A 102 -9.24 15.02 5.50
N GLY A 103 -9.20 13.69 5.53
CA GLY A 103 -10.11 12.85 6.31
C GLY A 103 -10.29 13.27 7.78
N LEU A 104 -11.49 12.95 8.29
CA LEU A 104 -11.85 12.93 9.72
C LEU A 104 -10.93 12.02 10.53
#